data_AF-A0A832ZR83-F1
#
_entry.id   AF-A0A832ZR83-F1
#
_cell.length_a   1.000
_cell.length_b   1.000
_cell.length_c   1.000
_cell.angle_alpha   90.00
_cell.angle_beta   90.00
_cell.angle_gamma   90.00
#
_symmetry.space_group_name_H-M   'P 1'
#
loop_
_entity.id
_entity.type
_entity.pdbx_description
1 polymer ?
#
loop_
_entity_poly.entity_id
_entity_poly.type
_entity_poly.pdbx_seq_one_letter_code
_entity_poly.pdbx_strand_id
1 'polypeptide(L)'
;MIDMTLQIIDDFNIIIQTLYILLFIVLIFFGQRIQFHLSLMEVGGVLRHLAFLKDTAIKMTIDELKKYSTDKDLNKRFERLLNSFMIMPEAADPSGIVKKIEHIVNIREARFLDDLKRLITSEIEESKVRNLSNMVEATMALNIIYKIIQHYYLLAKKTKNFFIMAQLQMIVPLIFNEAKSYLQALNAFKLGTPIGDSIGPLIVHKFIQHSDTKTIEYKKEYVKDTDVYVVERNGRIFYVIKASGPGGNVGKPGEAIKKVINSLKKKNEKIAGIIMIDAALKLEGEKTGEVAEGVGAAIGGIGVEKFKIEEIATKNKVPLYAIIIKQSLMEAITTIKKEIADTISDAINRVDRISNEELPEGNIILAGIGNTIGVP
;
A
#
# COMPACT_ATOMS: atom_id res chain seq x y z
N MET A 1 63.83 -45.77 -5.91
CA MET A 1 62.86 -45.23 -6.91
C MET A 1 61.58 -44.78 -6.23
N ILE A 2 60.95 -45.62 -5.40
CA ILE A 2 59.70 -45.31 -4.70
C ILE A 2 59.84 -44.13 -3.71
N ASP A 3 60.93 -44.05 -2.95
CA ASP A 3 61.16 -42.93 -2.01
C ASP A 3 61.38 -41.58 -2.71
N MET A 4 62.05 -41.59 -3.86
CA MET A 4 62.30 -40.38 -4.66
C MET A 4 61.00 -39.86 -5.29
N THR A 5 60.11 -40.76 -5.73
CA THR A 5 58.77 -40.38 -6.20
C THR A 5 57.86 -39.88 -5.09
N LEU A 6 57.93 -40.45 -3.88
CA LEU A 6 57.18 -39.98 -2.71
C LEU A 6 57.63 -38.58 -2.29
N GLN A 7 58.94 -38.34 -2.28
CA GLN A 7 59.52 -37.04 -1.93
C GLN A 7 59.14 -35.93 -2.93
N ILE A 8 59.11 -36.24 -4.23
CA ILE A 8 58.65 -35.28 -5.27
C ILE A 8 57.15 -34.96 -5.11
N ILE A 9 56.32 -35.94 -4.72
CA ILE A 9 54.89 -35.75 -4.46
C ILE A 9 54.68 -34.86 -3.23
N ASP A 10 55.46 -35.06 -2.17
CA ASP A 10 55.42 -34.24 -0.97
C ASP A 10 55.88 -32.79 -1.23
N ASP A 11 56.96 -32.60 -1.99
CA ASP A 11 57.42 -31.27 -2.41
C ASP A 11 56.37 -30.55 -3.27
N PHE A 12 55.72 -31.26 -4.18
CA PHE A 12 54.64 -30.72 -5.02
C PHE A 12 53.41 -30.34 -4.18
N ASN A 13 53.04 -31.16 -3.19
CA ASN A 13 51.98 -30.86 -2.24
C ASN A 13 52.29 -29.62 -1.40
N ILE A 14 53.53 -29.45 -0.93
CA ILE A 14 53.97 -28.27 -0.18
C ILE A 14 53.89 -27.00 -1.05
N ILE A 15 54.30 -27.08 -2.31
CA ILE A 15 54.18 -25.97 -3.25
C ILE A 15 52.72 -25.58 -3.45
N ILE A 16 51.84 -26.55 -3.69
CA ILE A 16 50.40 -26.32 -3.85
C ILE A 16 49.78 -25.71 -2.59
N GLN A 17 50.07 -26.27 -1.40
CA GLN A 17 49.57 -25.74 -0.13
C GLN A 17 50.04 -24.31 0.12
N THR A 18 51.30 -24.02 -0.16
CA THR A 18 51.87 -22.66 -0.06
C THR A 18 51.16 -21.71 -1.00
N LEU A 19 50.87 -22.13 -2.24
CA LEU A 19 50.15 -21.32 -3.23
C LEU A 19 48.70 -21.06 -2.80
N TYR A 20 48.03 -22.06 -2.22
CA TYR A 20 46.70 -21.90 -1.64
C TYR A 20 46.70 -20.92 -0.46
N ILE A 21 47.63 -21.05 0.47
CA ILE A 21 47.75 -20.13 1.62
C ILE A 21 47.99 -18.70 1.12
N LEU A 22 48.85 -18.52 0.13
CA LEU A 22 49.15 -17.21 -0.45
C LEU A 22 47.91 -16.62 -1.16
N LEU A 23 47.14 -17.44 -1.87
CA LEU A 23 45.85 -17.05 -2.45
C LEU A 23 44.85 -16.63 -1.36
N PHE A 24 44.72 -17.39 -0.27
CA PHE A 24 43.84 -17.06 0.85
C PHE A 24 44.26 -15.75 1.52
N ILE A 25 45.56 -15.52 1.72
CA ILE A 25 46.09 -14.26 2.24
C ILE A 25 45.68 -13.10 1.33
N VAL A 26 45.86 -13.23 0.01
CA VAL A 26 45.42 -12.21 -0.95
C VAL A 26 43.91 -11.98 -0.86
N LEU A 27 43.10 -13.03 -0.78
CA LEU A 27 41.64 -12.90 -0.65
C LEU A 27 41.20 -12.29 0.68
N ILE A 28 41.89 -12.55 1.79
CA ILE A 28 41.58 -11.93 3.09
C ILE A 28 41.85 -10.43 3.04
N PHE A 29 42.99 -10.02 2.47
CA PHE A 29 43.38 -8.60 2.44
C PHE A 29 42.69 -7.80 1.32
N PHE A 30 42.42 -8.42 0.16
CA PHE A 30 41.88 -7.74 -1.02
C PHE A 30 40.44 -8.12 -1.36
N GLY A 31 39.92 -9.24 -0.83
CA GLY A 31 38.57 -9.72 -1.12
C GLY A 31 37.50 -8.69 -0.79
N GLN A 32 37.60 -7.98 0.34
CA GLN A 32 36.68 -6.89 0.68
C GLN A 32 36.69 -5.76 -0.37
N ARG A 33 37.86 -5.41 -0.92
CA ARG A 33 37.98 -4.36 -1.95
C ARG A 33 37.41 -4.84 -3.29
N ILE A 34 37.68 -6.10 -3.66
CA ILE A 34 37.13 -6.72 -4.85
C ILE A 34 35.60 -6.78 -4.75
N GLN A 35 35.08 -7.30 -3.63
CA GLN A 35 33.65 -7.39 -3.38
C GLN A 35 33.01 -6.00 -3.39
N PHE A 36 33.61 -5.01 -2.75
CA PHE A 36 33.14 -3.62 -2.80
C PHE A 36 33.00 -3.09 -4.24
N HIS A 37 33.99 -3.35 -5.10
CA HIS A 37 33.93 -2.93 -6.50
C HIS A 37 32.84 -3.65 -7.29
N LEU A 38 32.65 -4.95 -7.07
CA LEU A 38 31.58 -5.72 -7.69
C LEU A 38 30.21 -5.20 -7.25
N SER A 39 30.01 -5.00 -5.95
CA SER A 39 28.77 -4.45 -5.40
C SER A 39 28.48 -3.04 -5.93
N LEU A 40 29.51 -2.20 -6.10
CA LEU A 40 29.37 -0.87 -6.72
C LEU A 40 28.82 -0.95 -8.14
N MET A 41 29.30 -1.90 -8.95
CA MET A 41 28.84 -2.08 -10.33
C MET A 41 27.38 -2.56 -10.37
N GLU A 42 27.03 -3.52 -9.54
CA GLU A 42 25.69 -4.09 -9.45
C GLU A 42 24.67 -3.05 -8.98
N VAL A 43 24.90 -2.43 -7.82
CA VAL A 43 24.03 -1.39 -7.26
C VAL A 43 23.95 -0.19 -8.19
N GLY A 44 25.06 0.20 -8.80
CA GLY A 44 25.10 1.28 -9.79
C GLY A 44 24.27 0.95 -11.04
N GLY A 45 24.18 -0.31 -11.45
CA GLY A 45 23.30 -0.79 -12.51
C GLY A 45 21.83 -0.61 -12.15
N VAL A 46 21.41 -1.15 -11.00
CA VAL A 46 20.02 -1.03 -10.55
C VAL A 46 19.62 0.44 -10.32
N LEU A 47 20.53 1.28 -9.80
CA LEU A 47 20.28 2.71 -9.63
C LEU A 47 19.97 3.41 -10.97
N ARG A 48 20.64 3.04 -12.07
CA ARG A 48 20.31 3.56 -13.41
C ARG A 48 18.91 3.14 -13.85
N HIS A 49 18.51 1.91 -13.56
CA HIS A 49 17.15 1.47 -13.83
C HIS A 49 16.12 2.20 -12.97
N LEU A 50 16.40 2.42 -11.67
CA LEU A 50 15.55 3.26 -10.81
C LEU A 50 15.41 4.70 -11.35
N ALA A 51 16.51 5.28 -11.84
CA ALA A 51 16.48 6.60 -12.49
C ALA A 51 15.52 6.59 -13.69
N PHE A 52 15.63 5.58 -14.55
CA PHE A 52 14.76 5.40 -15.72
C PHE A 52 13.29 5.23 -15.32
N LEU A 53 12.98 4.42 -14.31
CA LEU A 53 11.60 4.26 -13.80
C LEU A 53 11.03 5.59 -13.31
N LYS A 54 11.81 6.33 -12.51
CA LYS A 54 11.44 7.66 -11.99
C LYS A 54 11.21 8.66 -13.13
N ASP A 55 12.13 8.78 -14.09
CA ASP A 55 12.01 9.72 -15.21
C ASP A 55 10.80 9.37 -16.10
N THR A 56 10.54 8.07 -16.30
CA THR A 56 9.37 7.59 -17.03
C THR A 56 8.07 7.96 -16.30
N ALA A 57 8.01 7.75 -14.98
CA ALA A 57 6.86 8.12 -14.17
C ALA A 57 6.57 9.63 -14.21
N ILE A 58 7.62 10.46 -14.05
CA ILE A 58 7.53 11.92 -14.18
C ILE A 58 6.94 12.30 -15.53
N LYS A 59 7.47 11.72 -16.62
CA LYS A 59 6.99 12.00 -17.98
C LYS A 59 5.53 11.58 -18.15
N MET A 60 5.15 10.36 -17.75
CA MET A 60 3.78 9.86 -17.86
C MET A 60 2.78 10.76 -17.12
N THR A 61 3.12 11.18 -15.89
CA THR A 61 2.26 12.01 -15.05
C THR A 61 2.13 13.43 -15.60
N ILE A 62 3.23 14.03 -16.06
CA ILE A 62 3.19 15.34 -16.73
C ILE A 62 2.36 15.27 -18.02
N ASP A 63 2.55 14.24 -18.85
CA ASP A 63 1.84 14.10 -20.11
C ASP A 63 0.33 13.88 -19.90
N GLU A 64 -0.07 13.23 -18.81
CA GLU A 64 -1.49 13.14 -18.42
C GLU A 64 -2.02 14.48 -17.88
N LEU A 65 -1.26 15.18 -17.02
CA LEU A 65 -1.66 16.49 -16.49
C LEU A 65 -1.82 17.56 -17.58
N LYS A 66 -0.95 17.56 -18.60
CA LYS A 66 -1.03 18.48 -19.75
C LYS A 66 -2.35 18.40 -20.52
N LYS A 67 -3.07 17.29 -20.45
CA LYS A 67 -4.39 17.16 -21.08
C LYS A 67 -5.45 18.04 -20.41
N TYR A 68 -5.21 18.41 -19.15
CA TYR A 68 -6.15 19.14 -18.29
C TYR A 68 -5.57 20.47 -17.77
N SER A 69 -4.39 20.85 -18.26
CA SER A 69 -3.63 22.01 -17.82
C SER A 69 -3.11 22.80 -19.01
N THR A 70 -3.41 24.10 -19.04
CA THR A 70 -2.83 25.07 -19.97
C THR A 70 -1.69 25.88 -19.34
N ASP A 71 -1.28 25.52 -18.11
CA ASP A 71 -0.23 26.22 -17.38
C ASP A 71 1.14 26.03 -18.04
N LYS A 72 1.74 27.14 -18.49
CA LYS A 72 3.08 27.14 -19.10
C LYS A 72 4.17 26.75 -18.11
N ASP A 73 3.94 26.95 -16.81
CA ASP A 73 4.87 26.61 -15.72
C ASP A 73 4.57 25.25 -15.07
N LEU A 74 3.71 24.42 -15.68
CA LEU A 74 3.27 23.12 -15.15
C LEU A 74 4.43 22.26 -14.64
N ASN A 75 5.50 22.12 -15.43
CA ASN A 75 6.67 21.29 -15.05
C ASN A 75 7.32 21.77 -13.74
N LYS A 76 7.50 23.08 -13.58
CA LYS A 76 8.15 23.68 -12.40
C LYS A 76 7.27 23.55 -11.16
N ARG A 77 5.95 23.72 -11.30
CA ARG A 77 5.02 23.55 -10.19
C ARG A 77 4.83 22.08 -9.82
N PHE A 78 4.82 21.20 -10.80
CA PHE A 78 4.82 19.75 -10.58
C PHE A 78 6.07 19.29 -9.83
N GLU A 79 7.25 19.81 -10.18
CA GLU A 79 8.49 19.52 -9.44
C GLU A 79 8.40 19.95 -7.95
N ARG A 80 7.73 21.06 -7.66
CA ARG A 80 7.46 21.46 -6.26
C ARG A 80 6.56 20.48 -5.54
N LEU A 81 5.50 19.97 -6.20
CA LEU A 81 4.64 18.93 -5.64
C LEU A 81 5.45 17.65 -5.36
N LEU A 82 6.32 17.24 -6.28
CA LEU A 82 7.17 16.05 -6.14
C LEU A 82 8.11 16.09 -4.94
N ASN A 83 8.44 17.29 -4.47
CA ASN A 83 9.34 17.52 -3.34
C ASN A 83 8.59 17.91 -2.07
N SER A 84 7.25 17.84 -2.06
CA SER A 84 6.45 18.05 -0.86
C SER A 84 6.68 16.91 0.14
N PHE A 85 6.70 17.25 1.42
CA PHE A 85 6.94 16.31 2.50
C PHE A 85 6.03 16.62 3.69
N MET A 86 5.84 15.61 4.54
CA MET A 86 5.09 15.69 5.79
C MET A 86 6.04 15.38 6.94
N ILE A 87 6.02 16.20 7.99
CA ILE A 87 6.75 15.93 9.23
C ILE A 87 5.75 15.33 10.23
N MET A 88 6.10 14.18 10.80
CA MET A 88 5.29 13.54 11.83
C MET A 88 5.38 14.31 13.16
N PRO A 89 4.29 14.41 13.93
CA PRO A 89 4.31 15.06 15.23
C PRO A 89 5.17 14.28 16.25
N GLU A 90 5.68 14.98 17.25
CA GLU A 90 6.46 14.39 18.35
C GLU A 90 5.66 13.36 19.14
N ALA A 91 6.26 12.19 19.37
CA ALA A 91 5.62 11.03 19.99
C ALA A 91 5.76 11.00 21.52
N ALA A 92 6.50 11.96 22.12
CA ALA A 92 6.72 12.05 23.56
C ALA A 92 5.43 12.17 24.41
N ASP A 93 4.30 12.57 23.82
CA ASP A 93 2.96 12.50 24.44
C ASP A 93 2.11 11.40 23.79
N PRO A 94 2.06 10.19 24.38
CA PRO A 94 1.34 9.06 23.81
C PRO A 94 -0.19 9.23 23.86
N SER A 95 -0.71 10.04 24.78
CA SER A 95 -2.16 10.14 25.02
C SER A 95 -2.89 10.90 23.92
N GLY A 96 -2.20 11.87 23.30
CA GLY A 96 -2.75 12.75 22.26
C GLY A 96 -2.22 12.48 20.85
N ILE A 97 -1.29 11.53 20.67
CA ILE A 97 -0.53 11.39 19.42
C ILE A 97 -1.42 11.12 18.20
N VAL A 98 -2.45 10.27 18.35
CA VAL A 98 -3.35 9.90 17.25
C VAL A 98 -4.08 11.12 16.69
N LYS A 99 -4.57 12.02 17.56
CA LYS A 99 -5.25 13.26 17.15
C LYS A 99 -4.31 14.22 16.44
N LYS A 100 -3.05 14.31 16.90
CA LYS A 100 -2.02 15.13 16.25
C LYS A 100 -1.67 14.58 14.87
N ILE A 101 -1.47 13.27 14.75
CA ILE A 101 -1.21 12.60 13.46
C ILE A 101 -2.39 12.85 12.52
N GLU A 102 -3.62 12.64 12.98
CA GLU A 102 -4.81 12.89 12.18
C GLU A 102 -4.86 14.32 11.63
N HIS A 103 -4.61 15.31 12.49
CA HIS A 103 -4.62 16.71 12.10
C HIS A 103 -3.60 17.00 10.99
N ILE A 104 -2.36 16.51 11.14
CA ILE A 104 -1.29 16.69 10.15
C ILE A 104 -1.61 15.97 8.84
N VAL A 105 -2.11 14.73 8.90
CA VAL A 105 -2.51 13.95 7.71
C VAL A 105 -3.63 14.65 6.96
N ASN A 106 -4.65 15.15 7.65
CA ASN A 106 -5.76 15.87 7.04
C ASN A 106 -5.30 17.18 6.37
N ILE A 107 -4.37 17.92 7.00
CA ILE A 107 -3.77 19.12 6.38
C ILE A 107 -2.95 18.75 5.14
N ARG A 108 -2.13 17.69 5.22
CA ARG A 108 -1.31 17.24 4.09
C ARG A 108 -2.19 16.83 2.92
N GLU A 109 -3.25 16.07 3.16
CA GLU A 109 -4.21 15.65 2.13
C GLU A 109 -4.91 16.85 1.49
N ALA A 110 -5.45 17.78 2.29
CA ALA A 110 -6.15 18.96 1.79
C ALA A 110 -5.22 19.87 0.97
N ARG A 111 -4.03 20.16 1.50
CA ARG A 111 -3.03 20.99 0.81
C ARG A 111 -2.58 20.34 -0.49
N PHE A 112 -2.35 19.02 -0.49
CA PHE A 112 -1.92 18.29 -1.67
C PHE A 112 -2.97 18.36 -2.79
N LEU A 113 -4.24 18.11 -2.45
CA LEU A 113 -5.34 18.21 -3.40
C LEU A 113 -5.52 19.63 -3.92
N ASP A 114 -5.41 20.66 -3.07
CA ASP A 114 -5.49 22.05 -3.48
C ASP A 114 -4.35 22.44 -4.43
N ASP A 115 -3.12 22.05 -4.11
CA ASP A 115 -1.96 22.33 -4.95
C ASP A 115 -2.05 21.59 -6.29
N LEU A 116 -2.62 20.37 -6.32
CA LEU A 116 -2.93 19.64 -7.55
C LEU A 116 -4.02 20.33 -8.37
N LYS A 117 -5.14 20.71 -7.74
CA LYS A 117 -6.26 21.41 -8.40
C LYS A 117 -5.80 22.71 -9.03
N ARG A 118 -4.85 23.43 -8.42
CA ARG A 118 -4.22 24.62 -9.00
C ARG A 118 -3.40 24.36 -10.27
N LEU A 119 -2.99 23.11 -10.53
CA LEU A 119 -2.36 22.73 -11.79
C LEU A 119 -3.37 22.40 -12.88
N ILE A 120 -4.61 22.08 -12.50
CA ILE A 120 -5.67 21.68 -13.40
C ILE A 120 -6.47 22.93 -13.75
N THR A 121 -6.42 23.34 -15.02
CA THR A 121 -7.12 24.54 -15.50
C THR A 121 -8.47 24.22 -16.14
N SER A 122 -8.68 22.95 -16.51
CA SER A 122 -9.91 22.46 -17.12
C SER A 122 -10.90 22.00 -16.04
N GLU A 123 -12.19 22.16 -16.31
CA GLU A 123 -13.23 21.54 -15.48
C GLU A 123 -13.26 20.04 -15.74
N ILE A 124 -12.99 19.24 -14.70
CA ILE A 124 -13.00 17.78 -14.77
C ILE A 124 -13.74 17.21 -13.56
N GLU A 125 -14.26 15.99 -13.71
CA GLU A 125 -14.91 15.28 -12.62
C GLU A 125 -13.96 15.07 -11.43
N GLU A 126 -14.50 15.15 -10.21
CA GLU A 126 -13.73 14.92 -8.98
C GLU A 126 -13.09 13.52 -8.96
N SER A 127 -13.73 12.50 -9.54
CA SER A 127 -13.19 11.15 -9.72
C SER A 127 -11.85 11.17 -10.47
N LYS A 128 -11.75 12.00 -11.52
CA LYS A 128 -10.54 12.15 -12.34
C LYS A 128 -9.47 12.95 -11.60
N VAL A 129 -9.84 13.96 -10.82
CA VAL A 129 -8.89 14.68 -9.92
C VAL A 129 -8.26 13.70 -8.93
N ARG A 130 -9.08 12.83 -8.30
CA ARG A 130 -8.60 11.81 -7.36
C ARG A 130 -7.68 10.78 -8.03
N ASN A 131 -7.98 10.39 -9.26
CA ASN A 131 -7.11 9.49 -10.03
C ASN A 131 -5.76 10.15 -10.38
N LEU A 132 -5.77 11.43 -10.76
CA LEU A 132 -4.54 12.21 -10.97
C LEU A 132 -3.75 12.35 -9.66
N SER A 133 -4.43 12.56 -8.53
CA SER A 133 -3.82 12.60 -7.19
C SER A 133 -3.01 11.33 -6.93
N ASN A 134 -3.60 10.16 -7.09
CA ASN A 134 -2.91 8.88 -6.90
C ASN A 134 -1.72 8.71 -7.87
N MET A 135 -1.86 9.18 -9.11
CA MET A 135 -0.77 9.15 -10.10
C MET A 135 0.42 10.04 -9.67
N VAL A 136 0.15 11.23 -9.14
CA VAL A 136 1.19 12.11 -8.57
C VAL A 136 1.83 11.47 -7.34
N GLU A 137 1.05 10.89 -6.42
CA GLU A 137 1.59 10.22 -5.23
C GLU A 137 2.48 9.03 -5.56
N ALA A 138 2.10 8.19 -6.53
CA ALA A 138 2.95 7.10 -7.00
C ALA A 138 4.24 7.60 -7.66
N THR A 139 4.17 8.73 -8.39
CA THR A 139 5.37 9.37 -8.95
C THR A 139 6.27 9.95 -7.85
N MET A 140 5.68 10.52 -6.80
CA MET A 140 6.41 10.98 -5.62
C MET A 140 7.13 9.83 -4.92
N ALA A 141 6.46 8.69 -4.72
CA ALA A 141 7.05 7.51 -4.11
C ALA A 141 8.29 7.05 -4.90
N LEU A 142 8.19 6.96 -6.23
CA LEU A 142 9.32 6.63 -7.10
C LEU A 142 10.49 7.63 -7.00
N ASN A 143 10.18 8.92 -6.94
CA ASN A 143 11.17 9.98 -6.78
C ASN A 143 11.90 9.88 -5.43
N ILE A 144 11.17 9.59 -4.36
CA ILE A 144 11.74 9.39 -3.01
C ILE A 144 12.62 8.14 -2.98
N ILE A 145 12.14 7.01 -3.51
CA ILE A 145 12.90 5.76 -3.61
C ILE A 145 14.24 6.01 -4.32
N TYR A 146 14.21 6.63 -5.50
CA TYR A 146 15.43 6.93 -6.25
C TYR A 146 16.41 7.79 -5.45
N LYS A 147 15.93 8.88 -4.83
CA LYS A 147 16.78 9.81 -4.06
C LYS A 147 17.44 9.13 -2.87
N ILE A 148 16.70 8.30 -2.14
CA ILE A 148 17.21 7.58 -0.97
C ILE A 148 18.32 6.61 -1.39
N ILE A 149 18.07 5.78 -2.41
CA ILE A 149 19.07 4.82 -2.90
C ILE A 149 20.29 5.54 -3.48
N GLN A 150 20.07 6.62 -4.24
CA GLN A 150 21.17 7.44 -4.76
C GLN A 150 22.02 8.02 -3.64
N HIS A 151 21.41 8.55 -2.59
CA HIS A 151 22.12 9.11 -1.44
C HIS A 151 23.05 8.09 -0.80
N TYR A 152 22.53 6.92 -0.42
CA TYR A 152 23.33 5.88 0.23
C TYR A 152 24.40 5.31 -0.69
N TYR A 153 24.11 5.16 -1.99
CA TYR A 153 25.11 4.71 -2.98
C TYR A 153 26.29 5.69 -3.06
N LEU A 154 26.01 6.99 -3.15
CA LEU A 154 27.03 8.03 -3.17
C LEU A 154 27.81 8.11 -1.86
N LEU A 155 27.12 7.95 -0.72
CA LEU A 155 27.74 7.91 0.60
C LEU A 155 28.73 6.75 0.72
N ALA A 156 28.31 5.54 0.36
CA ALA A 156 29.16 4.35 0.37
C ALA A 156 30.36 4.50 -0.57
N LYS A 157 30.14 5.04 -1.77
CA LYS A 157 31.21 5.30 -2.75
C LYS A 157 32.23 6.32 -2.24
N LYS A 158 31.78 7.42 -1.62
CA LYS A 158 32.65 8.49 -1.09
C LYS A 158 33.46 8.03 0.11
N THR A 159 32.82 7.30 1.03
CA THR A 159 33.45 6.80 2.27
C THR A 159 34.25 5.52 2.07
N LYS A 160 34.09 4.86 0.91
CA LYS A 160 34.59 3.50 0.64
C LYS A 160 34.14 2.50 1.71
N ASN A 161 32.96 2.72 2.29
CA ASN A 161 32.43 1.87 3.36
C ASN A 161 31.76 0.63 2.77
N PHE A 162 32.42 -0.51 2.96
CA PHE A 162 31.94 -1.81 2.48
C PHE A 162 30.58 -2.20 3.07
N PHE A 163 30.33 -1.94 4.36
CA PHE A 163 29.09 -2.35 5.02
C PHE A 163 27.86 -1.62 4.50
N ILE A 164 27.98 -0.31 4.21
CA ILE A 164 26.89 0.45 3.59
C ILE A 164 26.59 -0.11 2.19
N MET A 165 27.64 -0.42 1.42
CA MET A 165 27.47 -1.00 0.08
C MET A 165 26.84 -2.39 0.11
N ALA A 166 27.25 -3.25 1.05
CA ALA A 166 26.68 -4.58 1.22
C ALA A 166 25.19 -4.52 1.59
N GLN A 167 24.80 -3.64 2.53
CA GLN A 167 23.39 -3.43 2.87
C GLN A 167 22.56 -2.98 1.65
N LEU A 168 23.11 -2.05 0.85
CA LEU A 168 22.47 -1.64 -0.39
C LEU A 168 22.30 -2.80 -1.37
N GLN A 169 23.36 -3.58 -1.62
CA GLN A 169 23.30 -4.73 -2.51
C GLN A 169 22.20 -5.71 -2.12
N MET A 170 21.99 -5.93 -0.81
CA MET A 170 20.95 -6.83 -0.31
C MET A 170 19.52 -6.29 -0.50
N ILE A 171 19.30 -4.99 -0.27
CA ILE A 171 17.94 -4.41 -0.25
C ILE A 171 17.47 -3.87 -1.61
N VAL A 172 18.40 -3.43 -2.46
CA VAL A 172 18.10 -2.77 -3.73
C VAL A 172 17.25 -3.63 -4.68
N PRO A 173 17.42 -4.97 -4.79
CA PRO A 173 16.52 -5.80 -5.60
C PRO A 173 15.06 -5.76 -5.13
N LEU A 174 14.82 -5.77 -3.82
CA LEU A 174 13.47 -5.70 -3.24
C LEU A 174 12.83 -4.34 -3.57
N ILE A 175 13.59 -3.26 -3.36
CA ILE A 175 13.17 -1.89 -3.65
C ILE A 175 12.92 -1.67 -5.15
N PHE A 176 13.71 -2.33 -6.01
CA PHE A 176 13.52 -2.26 -7.45
C PHE A 176 12.18 -2.88 -7.89
N ASN A 177 11.80 -4.02 -7.30
CA ASN A 177 10.51 -4.65 -7.57
C ASN A 177 9.34 -3.79 -7.09
N GLU A 178 9.47 -3.15 -5.93
CA GLU A 178 8.49 -2.19 -5.42
C GLU A 178 8.38 -0.96 -6.36
N ALA A 179 9.49 -0.38 -6.78
CA ALA A 179 9.50 0.72 -7.74
C ALA A 179 8.84 0.33 -9.08
N LYS A 180 9.11 -0.87 -9.59
CA LYS A 180 8.46 -1.37 -10.81
C LYS A 180 6.93 -1.47 -10.64
N SER A 181 6.46 -1.77 -9.43
CA SER A 181 5.04 -1.85 -9.11
C SER A 181 4.38 -0.46 -9.13
N TYR A 182 5.04 0.56 -8.58
CA TYR A 182 4.56 1.95 -8.67
C TYR A 182 4.45 2.45 -10.11
N LEU A 183 5.42 2.12 -10.98
CA LEU A 183 5.33 2.51 -12.39
C LEU A 183 4.13 1.84 -13.09
N GLN A 184 3.87 0.57 -12.80
CA GLN A 184 2.71 -0.14 -13.33
C GLN A 184 1.38 0.45 -12.81
N ALA A 185 1.33 0.85 -11.54
CA ALA A 185 0.18 1.49 -10.91
C ALA A 185 -0.25 2.77 -11.64
N LEU A 186 0.68 3.53 -12.22
CA LEU A 186 0.35 4.75 -12.99
C LEU A 186 -0.62 4.48 -14.14
N ASN A 187 -0.54 3.31 -14.78
CA ASN A 187 -1.47 2.95 -15.84
C ASN A 187 -2.88 2.70 -15.28
N ALA A 188 -2.99 2.02 -14.14
CA ALA A 188 -4.27 1.79 -13.47
C ALA A 188 -4.91 3.12 -13.03
N PHE A 189 -4.12 4.02 -12.44
CA PHE A 189 -4.57 5.35 -12.04
C PHE A 189 -5.01 6.20 -13.24
N LYS A 190 -4.22 6.17 -14.33
CA LYS A 190 -4.55 6.90 -15.57
C LYS A 190 -5.87 6.44 -16.17
N LEU A 191 -6.10 5.12 -16.23
CA LEU A 191 -7.30 4.51 -16.82
C LEU A 191 -8.50 4.49 -15.86
N GLY A 192 -8.29 4.66 -14.55
CA GLY A 192 -9.37 4.56 -13.57
C GLY A 192 -9.83 3.12 -13.32
N THR A 193 -8.97 2.12 -13.58
CA THR A 193 -9.34 0.70 -13.38
C THR A 193 -9.18 0.30 -11.91
N PRO A 194 -10.03 -0.60 -11.37
CA PRO A 194 -9.85 -1.16 -10.04
C PRO A 194 -8.47 -1.77 -9.84
N ILE A 195 -7.87 -1.49 -8.68
CA ILE A 195 -6.60 -2.07 -8.25
C ILE A 195 -6.84 -3.18 -7.21
N GLY A 196 -5.82 -3.94 -6.83
CA GLY A 196 -5.97 -4.98 -5.81
C GLY A 196 -6.50 -4.44 -4.47
N ASP A 197 -6.06 -3.25 -4.05
CA ASP A 197 -6.57 -2.55 -2.85
C ASP A 197 -8.06 -2.16 -2.96
N SER A 198 -8.63 -2.18 -4.17
CA SER A 198 -10.07 -1.95 -4.38
C SER A 198 -10.94 -3.15 -4.05
N ILE A 199 -10.38 -4.31 -3.70
CA ILE A 199 -11.14 -5.53 -3.47
C ILE A 199 -12.16 -5.40 -2.34
N GLY A 200 -11.81 -4.74 -1.23
CA GLY A 200 -12.74 -4.51 -0.11
C GLY A 200 -13.98 -3.71 -0.54
N PRO A 201 -13.83 -2.50 -1.10
CA PRO A 201 -14.92 -1.72 -1.66
C PRO A 201 -15.69 -2.46 -2.77
N LEU A 202 -15.00 -3.23 -3.61
CA LEU A 202 -15.61 -3.99 -4.69
C LEU A 202 -16.51 -5.11 -4.16
N ILE A 203 -16.07 -5.84 -3.14
CA ILE A 203 -16.87 -6.90 -2.50
C ILE A 203 -18.14 -6.31 -1.90
N VAL A 204 -18.03 -5.21 -1.14
CA VAL A 204 -19.23 -4.61 -0.54
C VAL A 204 -20.15 -3.98 -1.59
N HIS A 205 -19.61 -3.44 -2.67
CA HIS A 205 -20.41 -2.99 -3.82
C HIS A 205 -21.17 -4.16 -4.46
N LYS A 206 -20.52 -5.32 -4.63
CA LYS A 206 -21.15 -6.54 -5.14
C LYS A 206 -22.16 -7.15 -4.17
N PHE A 207 -21.92 -7.04 -2.87
CA PHE A 207 -22.87 -7.42 -1.82
C PHE A 207 -24.17 -6.59 -1.91
N ILE A 208 -24.06 -5.28 -2.15
CA ILE A 208 -25.21 -4.38 -2.36
C ILE A 208 -25.97 -4.73 -3.65
N GLN A 209 -25.25 -5.07 -4.73
CA GLN A 209 -25.84 -5.42 -6.04
C GLN A 209 -26.43 -6.83 -6.12
N HIS A 210 -26.20 -7.67 -5.10
CA HIS A 210 -26.64 -9.06 -5.12
C HIS A 210 -28.17 -9.15 -5.15
N SER A 211 -28.72 -10.16 -5.85
CA SER A 211 -30.18 -10.37 -6.01
C SER A 211 -30.94 -10.43 -4.69
N ASP A 212 -30.34 -11.07 -3.69
CA ASP A 212 -30.95 -11.31 -2.38
C ASP A 212 -30.74 -10.13 -1.41
N THR A 213 -30.15 -9.04 -1.89
CA THR A 213 -29.91 -7.83 -1.11
C THR A 213 -30.87 -6.73 -1.56
N LYS A 214 -31.67 -6.22 -0.62
CA LYS A 214 -32.60 -5.12 -0.86
C LYS A 214 -32.05 -3.83 -0.27
N THR A 215 -31.77 -2.84 -1.11
CA THR A 215 -31.36 -1.51 -0.65
C THR A 215 -32.56 -0.75 -0.07
N ILE A 216 -32.43 -0.32 1.19
CA ILE A 216 -33.42 0.47 1.92
C ILE A 216 -33.09 1.95 1.82
N GLU A 217 -31.84 2.31 2.06
CA GLU A 217 -31.39 3.71 2.12
C GLU A 217 -29.97 3.85 1.57
N TYR A 218 -29.70 4.96 0.90
CA TYR A 218 -28.36 5.33 0.46
C TYR A 218 -28.03 6.75 0.92
N LYS A 219 -26.92 6.89 1.64
CA LYS A 219 -26.39 8.16 2.14
C LYS A 219 -25.02 8.40 1.53
N LYS A 220 -25.01 9.18 0.45
CA LYS A 220 -23.78 9.69 -0.14
C LYS A 220 -23.10 10.67 0.81
N GLU A 221 -21.78 10.57 0.95
CA GLU A 221 -20.95 11.48 1.74
C GLU A 221 -21.43 11.63 3.21
N TYR A 222 -21.75 10.51 3.85
CA TYR A 222 -22.20 10.47 5.25
C TYR A 222 -21.14 11.02 6.23
N VAL A 223 -19.88 10.79 5.88
CA VAL A 223 -18.70 11.52 6.36
C VAL A 223 -17.85 11.89 5.13
N LYS A 224 -16.84 12.74 5.34
CA LYS A 224 -15.91 13.15 4.28
C LYS A 224 -15.45 11.90 3.52
N ASP A 225 -15.69 11.88 2.20
CA ASP A 225 -15.18 10.86 1.29
C ASP A 225 -15.66 9.42 1.61
N THR A 226 -16.80 9.24 2.29
CA THR A 226 -17.34 7.91 2.63
C THR A 226 -18.86 7.84 2.53
N ASP A 227 -19.34 6.78 1.89
CA ASP A 227 -20.75 6.51 1.65
C ASP A 227 -21.25 5.40 2.58
N VAL A 228 -22.54 5.44 2.90
CA VAL A 228 -23.22 4.42 3.70
C VAL A 228 -24.50 3.97 3.00
N TYR A 229 -24.66 2.65 2.87
CA TYR A 229 -25.88 2.01 2.41
C TYR A 229 -26.52 1.26 3.57
N VAL A 230 -27.84 1.29 3.65
CA VAL A 230 -28.62 0.42 4.53
C VAL A 230 -29.31 -0.58 3.64
N VAL A 231 -28.97 -1.86 3.82
CA VAL A 231 -29.51 -2.95 3.02
C VAL A 231 -30.07 -4.04 3.91
N GLU A 232 -31.05 -4.77 3.41
CA GLU A 232 -31.61 -5.97 4.02
C GLU A 232 -31.15 -7.20 3.24
N ARG A 233 -30.58 -8.18 3.94
CA ARG A 233 -30.16 -9.46 3.37
C ARG A 233 -30.35 -10.55 4.42
N ASN A 234 -30.92 -11.70 4.03
CA ASN A 234 -31.17 -12.83 4.94
C ASN A 234 -31.95 -12.43 6.21
N GLY A 235 -32.89 -11.49 6.09
CA GLY A 235 -33.68 -10.99 7.23
C GLY A 235 -32.89 -10.12 8.23
N ARG A 236 -31.65 -9.74 7.91
CA ARG A 236 -30.80 -8.87 8.73
C ARG A 236 -30.54 -7.54 8.03
N ILE A 237 -30.44 -6.47 8.82
CA ILE A 237 -30.09 -5.14 8.34
C ILE A 237 -28.57 -4.95 8.41
N PHE A 238 -27.98 -4.59 7.27
CA PHE A 238 -26.57 -4.25 7.13
C PHE A 238 -26.39 -2.75 6.86
N TYR A 239 -25.52 -2.12 7.63
CA TYR A 239 -24.96 -0.80 7.36
C TYR A 239 -23.65 -0.99 6.61
N VAL A 240 -23.73 -0.93 5.28
CA VAL A 240 -22.59 -1.15 4.39
C VAL A 240 -21.84 0.16 4.18
N ILE A 241 -20.55 0.18 4.49
CA ILE A 241 -19.69 1.37 4.47
C ILE A 241 -18.58 1.15 3.45
N LYS A 242 -18.36 2.13 2.58
CA LYS A 242 -17.20 2.19 1.67
C LYS A 242 -16.78 3.63 1.43
N ALA A 243 -15.54 3.86 0.99
CA ALA A 243 -15.15 5.19 0.53
C ALA A 243 -15.99 5.63 -0.69
N SER A 244 -16.05 6.93 -0.95
CA SER A 244 -16.80 7.45 -2.09
C SER A 244 -16.01 7.25 -3.39
N GLY A 245 -16.61 6.57 -4.37
CA GLY A 245 -16.01 6.23 -5.66
C GLY A 245 -16.75 6.88 -6.84
N PRO A 246 -16.32 6.62 -8.10
CA PRO A 246 -15.28 5.68 -8.54
C PRO A 246 -13.87 6.29 -8.62
N GLY A 247 -13.63 7.42 -7.98
CA GLY A 247 -12.30 8.04 -7.86
C GLY A 247 -11.41 7.34 -6.84
N GLY A 248 -10.11 7.53 -6.99
CA GLY A 248 -9.11 7.03 -6.05
C GLY A 248 -9.23 7.63 -4.65
N ASN A 249 -9.84 6.89 -3.72
CA ASN A 249 -10.19 7.40 -2.39
C ASN A 249 -10.18 6.30 -1.34
N VAL A 250 -9.78 6.63 -0.11
CA VAL A 250 -9.75 5.70 1.03
C VAL A 250 -10.73 6.09 2.15
N GLY A 251 -11.33 7.28 2.05
CA GLY A 251 -12.38 7.75 2.98
C GLY A 251 -11.96 7.89 4.45
N LYS A 252 -12.95 7.92 5.33
CA LYS A 252 -12.84 7.99 6.80
C LYS A 252 -13.76 6.93 7.44
N PRO A 253 -13.48 5.63 7.22
CA PRO A 253 -14.34 4.55 7.68
C PRO A 253 -14.54 4.54 9.21
N GLY A 254 -13.54 4.95 10.00
CA GLY A 254 -13.66 5.02 11.46
C GLY A 254 -14.66 6.07 11.92
N GLU A 255 -14.69 7.24 11.27
CA GLU A 255 -15.70 8.26 11.55
C GLU A 255 -17.10 7.81 11.10
N ALA A 256 -17.20 7.13 9.96
CA ALA A 256 -18.48 6.59 9.46
C ALA A 256 -19.07 5.57 10.43
N ILE A 257 -18.27 4.58 10.86
CA ILE A 257 -18.65 3.55 11.84
C ILE A 257 -19.10 4.22 13.13
N LYS A 258 -18.34 5.19 13.64
CA LYS A 258 -18.69 5.93 14.86
C LYS A 258 -20.03 6.65 14.74
N LYS A 259 -20.29 7.33 13.62
CA LYS A 259 -21.57 8.00 13.39
C LYS A 259 -22.74 6.99 13.29
N VAL A 260 -22.56 5.86 12.59
CA VAL A 260 -23.57 4.80 12.50
C VAL A 260 -23.90 4.24 13.89
N ILE A 261 -22.89 3.87 14.67
CA ILE A 261 -23.08 3.33 16.03
C ILE A 261 -23.86 4.32 16.90
N ASN A 262 -23.46 5.60 16.88
CA ASN A 262 -24.15 6.64 17.65
C ASN A 262 -25.60 6.86 17.17
N SER A 263 -25.86 6.76 15.86
CA SER A 263 -27.20 6.87 15.30
C SER A 263 -28.08 5.70 15.75
N LEU A 264 -27.56 4.47 15.73
CA LEU A 264 -28.29 3.28 16.16
C LEU A 264 -28.62 3.32 17.65
N LYS A 265 -27.67 3.77 18.48
CA LYS A 265 -27.92 4.02 19.91
C LYS A 265 -29.05 5.00 20.17
N LYS A 266 -29.11 6.10 19.41
CA LYS A 266 -30.20 7.08 19.55
C LYS A 266 -31.57 6.50 19.19
N LYS A 267 -31.60 5.49 18.33
CA LYS A 267 -32.82 4.76 17.94
C LYS A 267 -33.13 3.56 18.85
N ASN A 268 -32.32 3.31 19.90
CA ASN A 268 -32.37 2.09 20.72
C ASN A 268 -32.28 0.78 19.90
N GLU A 269 -31.58 0.81 18.78
CA GLU A 269 -31.34 -0.37 17.94
C GLU A 269 -30.03 -1.06 18.34
N LYS A 270 -30.07 -2.40 18.45
CA LYS A 270 -28.92 -3.22 18.86
C LYS A 270 -27.98 -3.47 17.68
N ILE A 271 -26.68 -3.42 17.94
CA ILE A 271 -25.63 -3.76 16.99
C ILE A 271 -25.08 -5.14 17.35
N ALA A 272 -25.10 -6.03 16.36
CA ALA A 272 -24.63 -7.40 16.50
C ALA A 272 -23.10 -7.48 16.42
N GLY A 273 -22.51 -6.78 15.44
CA GLY A 273 -21.07 -6.82 15.16
C GLY A 273 -20.68 -5.93 13.99
N ILE A 274 -19.37 -5.77 13.81
CA ILE A 274 -18.78 -5.12 12.65
C ILE A 274 -17.97 -6.19 11.90
N ILE A 275 -18.18 -6.31 10.60
CA ILE A 275 -17.40 -7.15 9.69
C ILE A 275 -16.63 -6.21 8.76
N MET A 276 -15.31 -6.30 8.76
CA MET A 276 -14.42 -5.52 7.92
C MET A 276 -13.84 -6.39 6.82
N ILE A 277 -13.88 -5.91 5.58
CA ILE A 277 -13.28 -6.58 4.43
C ILE A 277 -12.13 -5.71 3.93
N ASP A 278 -10.92 -6.21 3.99
CA ASP A 278 -9.72 -5.50 3.59
C ASP A 278 -8.80 -6.40 2.76
N ALA A 279 -7.88 -5.78 2.04
CA ALA A 279 -6.80 -6.47 1.36
C ALA A 279 -5.55 -6.44 2.24
N ALA A 280 -4.89 -7.58 2.46
CA ALA A 280 -3.64 -7.59 3.23
C ALA A 280 -2.50 -8.23 2.46
N LEU A 281 -1.29 -7.82 2.85
CA LEU A 281 -0.06 -8.37 2.30
C LEU A 281 0.03 -9.88 2.61
N LYS A 282 0.20 -10.66 1.55
CA LYS A 282 0.45 -12.09 1.62
C LYS A 282 1.91 -12.36 1.98
N LEU A 283 2.14 -13.43 2.72
CA LEU A 283 3.47 -13.99 2.89
C LEU A 283 3.89 -14.73 1.60
N GLU A 284 5.20 -14.93 1.40
CA GLU A 284 5.74 -15.56 0.20
C GLU A 284 5.21 -17.00 -0.01
N GLY A 285 4.85 -17.70 1.07
CA GLY A 285 4.22 -19.02 1.02
C GLY A 285 2.69 -19.02 0.84
N GLU A 286 2.02 -17.87 0.97
CA GLU A 286 0.56 -17.75 0.84
C GLU A 286 0.14 -17.53 -0.63
N LYS A 287 -1.06 -18.01 -0.98
CA LYS A 287 -1.59 -17.85 -2.33
C LYS A 287 -2.21 -16.48 -2.53
N THR A 288 -2.05 -15.93 -3.73
CA THR A 288 -2.79 -14.73 -4.14
C THR A 288 -4.29 -15.07 -4.18
N GLY A 289 -5.13 -14.20 -3.61
CA GLY A 289 -6.57 -14.42 -3.53
C GLY A 289 -6.98 -15.41 -2.44
N GLU A 290 -6.08 -15.80 -1.53
CA GLU A 290 -6.47 -16.56 -0.36
C GLU A 290 -7.32 -15.69 0.57
N VAL A 291 -8.50 -16.17 0.95
CA VAL A 291 -9.39 -15.47 1.87
C VAL A 291 -9.23 -16.04 3.27
N ALA A 292 -8.88 -15.17 4.21
CA ALA A 292 -8.68 -15.50 5.61
C ALA A 292 -9.66 -14.73 6.51
N GLU A 293 -10.05 -15.33 7.62
CA GLU A 293 -10.95 -14.74 8.60
C GLU A 293 -10.23 -14.53 9.93
N GLY A 294 -10.62 -13.50 10.66
CA GLY A 294 -10.03 -13.18 11.96
C GLY A 294 -10.84 -12.16 12.74
N VAL A 295 -10.25 -11.69 13.84
CA VAL A 295 -10.85 -10.72 14.77
C VAL A 295 -9.96 -9.49 14.87
N GLY A 296 -10.57 -8.30 14.85
CA GLY A 296 -9.88 -7.01 14.97
C GLY A 296 -10.14 -6.07 13.80
N ALA A 297 -9.61 -4.84 13.90
CA ALA A 297 -9.77 -3.84 12.84
C ALA A 297 -8.79 -4.10 11.68
N ALA A 298 -9.32 -4.63 10.57
CA ALA A 298 -8.59 -4.81 9.31
C ALA A 298 -8.62 -3.52 8.49
N ILE A 299 -7.59 -2.70 8.68
CA ILE A 299 -7.39 -1.47 7.92
C ILE A 299 -5.90 -1.11 7.87
N GLY A 300 -5.42 -0.77 6.67
CA GLY A 300 -4.07 -0.25 6.44
C GLY A 300 -3.88 1.22 6.84
N GLY A 301 -2.69 1.75 6.55
CA GLY A 301 -2.35 3.17 6.72
C GLY A 301 -1.69 3.51 8.06
N ILE A 302 -1.72 4.80 8.42
CA ILE A 302 -0.95 5.38 9.53
C ILE A 302 -1.53 5.01 10.92
N GLY A 303 -2.64 4.27 10.96
CA GLY A 303 -3.22 3.74 12.21
C GLY A 303 -4.27 4.64 12.88
N VAL A 304 -4.52 5.85 12.36
CA VAL A 304 -5.56 6.77 12.89
C VAL A 304 -6.96 6.15 12.82
N GLU A 305 -7.35 5.66 11.64
CA GLU A 305 -8.68 5.07 11.46
C GLU A 305 -8.80 3.74 12.22
N LYS A 306 -7.73 2.92 12.25
CA LYS A 306 -7.67 1.71 13.08
C LYS A 306 -7.98 1.99 14.54
N PHE A 307 -7.29 2.96 15.13
CA PHE A 307 -7.49 3.37 16.52
C PHE A 307 -8.94 3.79 16.80
N LYS A 308 -9.54 4.60 15.92
CA LYS A 308 -10.93 5.05 16.10
C LYS A 308 -11.93 3.91 16.07
N ILE A 309 -11.72 2.93 15.18
CA ILE A 309 -12.58 1.75 15.06
C ILE A 309 -12.46 0.88 16.31
N GLU A 310 -11.24 0.63 16.78
CA GLU A 310 -10.98 -0.16 17.99
C GLU A 310 -11.54 0.54 19.24
N GLU A 311 -11.34 1.85 19.38
CA GLU A 311 -11.86 2.65 20.49
C GLU A 311 -13.39 2.59 20.53
N ILE A 312 -14.06 2.83 19.40
CA ILE A 312 -15.53 2.84 19.37
C ILE A 312 -16.12 1.44 19.53
N ALA A 313 -15.51 0.40 18.94
CA ALA A 313 -15.98 -0.97 19.11
C ALA A 313 -15.85 -1.43 20.57
N THR A 314 -14.69 -1.17 21.19
CA THR A 314 -14.40 -1.53 22.59
C THR A 314 -15.33 -0.80 23.56
N LYS A 315 -15.49 0.52 23.39
CA LYS A 315 -16.39 1.33 24.22
C LYS A 315 -17.84 0.85 24.20
N ASN A 316 -18.25 0.24 23.09
CA ASN A 316 -19.62 -0.25 22.88
C ASN A 316 -19.76 -1.77 23.03
N LYS A 317 -18.68 -2.48 23.34
CA LYS A 317 -18.63 -3.95 23.42
C LYS A 317 -19.17 -4.63 22.15
N VAL A 318 -18.87 -4.06 20.99
CA VAL A 318 -19.25 -4.61 19.68
C VAL A 318 -18.10 -5.46 19.15
N PRO A 319 -18.33 -6.72 18.76
CA PRO A 319 -17.27 -7.57 18.21
C PRO A 319 -16.81 -7.06 16.82
N LEU A 320 -15.51 -7.17 16.56
CA LEU A 320 -14.85 -6.80 15.31
C LEU A 320 -14.38 -8.07 14.58
N TYR A 321 -14.99 -8.39 13.46
CA TYR A 321 -14.57 -9.47 12.57
C TYR A 321 -13.86 -8.88 11.34
N ALA A 322 -12.91 -9.64 10.81
CA ALA A 322 -12.14 -9.28 9.65
C ALA A 322 -12.15 -10.41 8.61
N ILE A 323 -12.35 -10.05 7.35
CA ILE A 323 -12.16 -10.90 6.17
C ILE A 323 -11.04 -10.25 5.37
N ILE A 324 -9.95 -10.98 5.17
CA ILE A 324 -8.74 -10.49 4.53
C ILE A 324 -8.54 -11.24 3.23
N ILE A 325 -8.35 -10.49 2.14
CA ILE A 325 -7.95 -11.03 0.84
C ILE A 325 -6.45 -10.86 0.68
N LYS A 326 -5.73 -11.97 0.59
CA LYS A 326 -4.26 -12.01 0.54
C LYS A 326 -3.74 -11.63 -0.84
N GLN A 327 -2.88 -10.62 -0.89
CA GLN A 327 -2.24 -10.14 -2.12
C GLN A 327 -0.83 -9.61 -1.86
N SER A 328 0.04 -9.63 -2.85
CA SER A 328 1.36 -8.97 -2.76
C SER A 328 1.24 -7.45 -2.88
N LEU A 329 2.29 -6.72 -2.49
CA LEU A 329 2.34 -5.26 -2.66
C LEU A 329 2.13 -4.84 -4.12
N MET A 330 2.71 -5.59 -5.06
CA MET A 330 2.51 -5.33 -6.49
C MET A 330 1.04 -5.47 -6.88
N GLU A 331 0.39 -6.56 -6.44
CA GLU A 331 -1.02 -6.84 -6.74
C GLU A 331 -1.95 -5.79 -6.12
N ALA A 332 -1.62 -5.27 -4.94
CA ALA A 332 -2.41 -4.25 -4.26
C ALA A 332 -2.52 -2.93 -5.05
N ILE A 333 -1.44 -2.50 -5.70
CA ILE A 333 -1.40 -1.18 -6.35
C ILE A 333 -1.57 -1.23 -7.88
N THR A 334 -1.60 -2.42 -8.46
CA THR A 334 -1.83 -2.64 -9.90
C THR A 334 -3.24 -3.11 -10.17
N THR A 335 -3.64 -3.16 -11.44
CA THR A 335 -4.97 -3.62 -11.85
C THR A 335 -5.29 -4.98 -11.24
N ILE A 336 -6.51 -5.12 -10.73
CA ILE A 336 -6.94 -6.33 -10.03
C ILE A 336 -6.73 -7.58 -10.89
N LYS A 337 -6.06 -8.57 -10.30
CA LYS A 337 -5.86 -9.87 -10.93
C LYS A 337 -7.13 -10.71 -10.85
N LYS A 338 -7.29 -11.64 -11.81
CA LYS A 338 -8.44 -12.55 -11.84
C LYS A 338 -8.55 -13.36 -10.56
N GLU A 339 -7.42 -13.87 -10.06
CA GLU A 339 -7.35 -14.67 -8.83
C GLU A 339 -7.89 -13.91 -7.61
N ILE A 340 -7.75 -12.58 -7.57
CA ILE A 340 -8.29 -11.72 -6.51
C ILE A 340 -9.77 -11.44 -6.75
N ALA A 341 -10.16 -11.17 -8.00
CA ALA A 341 -11.57 -10.91 -8.35
C ALA A 341 -12.47 -12.15 -8.15
N ASP A 342 -11.95 -13.35 -8.38
CA ASP A 342 -12.68 -14.62 -8.20
C ASP A 342 -13.02 -14.89 -6.72
N THR A 343 -12.39 -14.17 -5.78
CA THR A 343 -12.65 -14.28 -4.33
C THR A 343 -13.93 -13.59 -3.87
N ILE A 344 -14.55 -12.76 -4.70
CA ILE A 344 -15.70 -11.93 -4.30
C ILE A 344 -16.84 -12.79 -3.76
N SER A 345 -17.18 -13.86 -4.45
CA SER A 345 -18.25 -14.78 -4.02
C SER A 345 -17.90 -15.50 -2.72
N ASP A 346 -16.65 -15.94 -2.55
CA ASP A 346 -16.19 -16.58 -1.31
C ASP A 346 -16.29 -15.60 -0.13
N ALA A 347 -15.84 -14.36 -0.31
CA ALA A 347 -15.93 -13.33 0.72
C ALA A 347 -17.38 -13.01 1.11
N ILE A 348 -18.30 -12.89 0.14
CA ILE A 348 -19.73 -12.66 0.42
C ILE A 348 -20.32 -13.85 1.20
N ASN A 349 -20.00 -15.09 0.82
CA ASN A 349 -20.47 -16.28 1.52
C ASN A 349 -19.98 -16.30 2.98
N ARG A 350 -18.74 -15.86 3.22
CA ARG A 350 -18.18 -15.74 4.58
C ARG A 350 -18.84 -14.64 5.40
N VAL A 351 -19.20 -13.51 4.78
CA VAL A 351 -20.03 -12.48 5.43
C VAL A 351 -21.36 -13.08 5.87
N ASP A 352 -22.05 -13.81 5.00
CA ASP A 352 -23.32 -14.46 5.33
C ASP A 352 -23.15 -15.49 6.46
N ARG A 353 -22.08 -16.30 6.42
CA ARG A 353 -21.74 -17.28 7.46
C ARG A 353 -21.53 -16.62 8.83
N ILE A 354 -20.63 -15.65 8.92
CA ILE A 354 -20.33 -14.91 10.17
C ILE A 354 -21.60 -14.23 10.69
N SER A 355 -22.39 -13.64 9.79
CA SER A 355 -23.63 -12.95 10.15
C SER A 355 -24.69 -13.87 10.72
N ASN A 356 -24.75 -15.13 10.30
CA ASN A 356 -25.78 -16.07 10.75
C ASN A 356 -25.33 -16.96 11.92
N GLU A 357 -24.08 -17.40 11.92
CA GLU A 357 -23.57 -18.40 12.85
C GLU A 357 -22.88 -17.79 14.08
N GLU A 358 -22.23 -16.63 13.93
CA GLU A 358 -21.33 -16.09 14.96
C GLU A 358 -21.87 -14.80 15.62
N LEU A 359 -22.74 -14.07 14.94
CA LEU A 359 -23.27 -12.79 15.41
C LEU A 359 -24.68 -12.91 16.02
N PRO A 360 -24.91 -12.38 17.25
CA PRO A 360 -26.23 -12.39 17.87
C PRO A 360 -27.22 -11.51 17.10
N GLU A 361 -28.52 -11.58 17.38
CA GLU A 361 -29.52 -10.71 16.75
C GLU A 361 -29.20 -9.20 16.90
N GLY A 362 -29.46 -8.45 15.84
CA GLY A 362 -29.20 -7.01 15.71
C GLY A 362 -28.68 -6.60 14.33
N ASN A 363 -28.46 -5.30 14.17
CA ASN A 363 -27.91 -4.70 12.95
C ASN A 363 -26.41 -5.02 12.82
N ILE A 364 -25.93 -5.22 11.59
CA ILE A 364 -24.53 -5.52 11.30
C ILE A 364 -23.92 -4.32 10.56
N ILE A 365 -22.68 -3.98 10.86
CA ILE A 365 -21.92 -3.00 10.07
C ILE A 365 -20.95 -3.77 9.18
N LEU A 366 -21.03 -3.57 7.86
CA LEU A 366 -20.14 -4.20 6.89
C LEU A 366 -19.26 -3.12 6.25
N ALA A 367 -17.96 -3.12 6.51
CA ALA A 367 -17.06 -2.08 6.01
C ALA A 367 -16.11 -2.65 4.94
N GLY A 368 -16.22 -2.17 3.71
CA GLY A 368 -15.25 -2.44 2.65
C GLY A 368 -14.14 -1.41 2.69
N ILE A 369 -12.94 -1.86 3.08
CA ILE A 369 -11.75 -1.02 3.28
C ILE A 369 -10.83 -1.13 2.08
N GLY A 370 -10.31 0.02 1.65
CA GLY A 370 -9.38 0.13 0.54
C GLY A 370 -9.75 1.23 -0.44
N ASN A 371 -8.98 1.34 -1.51
CA ASN A 371 -9.10 2.39 -2.52
C ASN A 371 -10.28 2.17 -3.47
N THR A 372 -11.15 3.15 -3.66
CA THR A 372 -12.35 3.03 -4.54
C THR A 372 -12.15 3.36 -6.00
N ILE A 373 -10.90 3.45 -6.48
CA ILE A 373 -10.66 3.67 -7.90
C ILE A 373 -11.37 2.60 -8.75
N GLY A 374 -12.15 3.04 -9.73
CA GLY A 374 -12.91 2.16 -10.61
C GLY A 374 -14.07 1.41 -9.94
N VAL A 375 -14.40 1.71 -8.68
CA VAL A 375 -15.52 1.10 -7.92
C VAL A 375 -16.57 2.17 -7.58
N PRO A 376 -17.77 2.15 -8.18
CA PRO A 376 -18.81 3.16 -7.95
C PRO A 376 -19.32 3.21 -6.51
#